data_AF-A0A2K9NFJ0-F1
#
_entry.id   AF-A0A2K9NFJ0-F1
#
_cell.length_a   1.000
_cell.length_b   1.000
_cell.length_c   1.000
_cell.angle_alpha   90.00
_cell.angle_beta   90.00
_cell.angle_gamma   90.00
#
_symmetry.space_group_name_H-M   'P 1'
#
loop_
_entity.id
_entity.type
_entity.pdbx_description
1 polymer ?
#
loop_
_entity_poly.entity_id
_entity_poly.type
_entity_poly.pdbx_seq_one_letter_code
_entity_poly.pdbx_strand_id
1 'polypeptide(L)'
;MAIPIPTDIAQMFDSYGRQARLFPGLLTIFPPLLAGLAWFPSFLLSNVAATLLTLAMACGLLYALGSYARTKGKRIESKLVKSWGGWPTTLLLRHDSELDEHTRLRYLKYLAREVPGNLTFPTVQEEQTSPAGANATYDSAVRWLKESARGKEFAMVHLENAQYGFRRNLRGLKPFALTLCVLTLIIMTLAILTKVPGLVEFVRTSNLAALAKVVSDLGPAILSAFVINVFAVLVWVFVVTNRWVREAGNQYAYALLAVCDMKPSTLTKGKKTV
;
A
#
# COMPACT_ATOMS: atom_id res chain seq x y z
N MET A 1 -12.33 -28.12 18.35
CA MET A 1 -12.47 -26.74 17.85
C MET A 1 -11.59 -26.62 16.62
N ALA A 2 -12.17 -26.72 15.42
CA ALA A 2 -11.39 -26.72 14.18
C ALA A 2 -10.78 -25.32 13.98
N ILE A 3 -9.44 -25.24 13.92
CA ILE A 3 -8.75 -24.06 13.41
C ILE A 3 -9.21 -23.92 11.96
N PRO A 4 -9.90 -22.83 11.57
CA PRO A 4 -10.22 -22.63 10.18
C PRO A 4 -8.90 -22.40 9.45
N ILE A 5 -8.49 -23.38 8.64
CA ILE A 5 -7.46 -23.17 7.62
C ILE A 5 -7.96 -22.02 6.76
N PRO A 6 -7.20 -20.93 6.56
CA PRO A 6 -7.66 -19.85 5.71
C PRO A 6 -7.87 -20.42 4.32
N THR A 7 -9.03 -20.16 3.71
CA THR A 7 -9.23 -20.37 2.28
C THR A 7 -8.34 -19.36 1.53
N ASP A 8 -7.10 -19.79 1.32
CA ASP A 8 -5.86 -18.97 1.21
C ASP A 8 -5.61 -18.33 -0.16
N ILE A 9 -6.49 -18.52 -1.16
CA ILE A 9 -6.30 -17.99 -2.52
C ILE A 9 -7.42 -17.04 -2.92
N ALA A 10 -8.68 -17.40 -2.68
CA ALA A 10 -9.85 -16.60 -3.07
C ALA A 10 -9.86 -15.20 -2.42
N GLN A 11 -9.46 -15.11 -1.14
CA GLN A 11 -9.34 -13.83 -0.41
C GLN A 11 -8.19 -12.94 -0.89
N MET A 12 -7.25 -13.47 -1.70
CA MET A 12 -6.25 -12.61 -2.34
C MET A 12 -6.74 -12.00 -3.64
N PHE A 13 -7.75 -12.62 -4.26
CA PHE A 13 -8.41 -12.11 -5.44
C PHE A 13 -9.71 -11.36 -5.12
N ASP A 14 -10.08 -11.21 -3.84
CA ASP A 14 -11.10 -10.26 -3.45
C ASP A 14 -10.65 -8.80 -3.69
N SER A 15 -11.57 -7.85 -3.57
CA SER A 15 -11.26 -6.43 -3.83
C SER A 15 -10.10 -5.92 -2.98
N TYR A 16 -10.03 -6.33 -1.72
CA TYR A 16 -8.95 -5.97 -0.81
C TYR A 16 -7.62 -6.58 -1.23
N GLY A 17 -7.56 -7.89 -1.48
CA GLY A 17 -6.37 -8.62 -1.87
C GLY A 17 -5.78 -8.07 -3.17
N ARG A 18 -6.63 -7.75 -4.15
CA ARG A 18 -6.20 -7.13 -5.41
C ARG A 18 -5.58 -5.75 -5.17
N GLN A 19 -6.31 -4.85 -4.51
CA GLN A 19 -5.85 -3.47 -4.28
C GLN A 19 -4.65 -3.43 -3.35
N ALA A 20 -4.75 -4.04 -2.17
CA ALA A 20 -3.71 -3.91 -1.16
C ALA A 20 -2.46 -4.72 -1.47
N ARG A 21 -2.55 -5.86 -2.19
CA ARG A 21 -1.45 -6.82 -2.32
C ARG A 21 -0.99 -7.01 -3.76
N LEU A 22 -1.90 -7.36 -4.67
CA LEU A 22 -1.55 -7.71 -6.04
C LEU A 22 -1.06 -6.50 -6.86
N PHE A 23 -1.79 -5.39 -6.85
CA PHE A 23 -1.41 -4.19 -7.60
C PHE A 23 -0.03 -3.64 -7.24
N PRO A 24 0.38 -3.55 -5.95
CA PRO A 24 1.75 -3.16 -5.62
C PRO A 24 2.82 -4.06 -6.26
N GLY A 25 2.59 -5.37 -6.31
CA GLY A 25 3.48 -6.33 -6.96
C GLY A 25 3.53 -6.11 -8.48
N LEU A 26 2.38 -5.95 -9.13
CA LEU A 26 2.30 -5.71 -10.57
C LEU A 26 2.95 -4.38 -10.97
N LEU A 27 2.68 -3.29 -10.25
CA LEU A 27 3.28 -1.97 -10.49
C LEU A 27 4.81 -1.97 -10.37
N THR A 28 5.36 -2.90 -9.57
CA THR A 28 6.80 -3.04 -9.37
C THR A 28 7.50 -3.63 -10.59
N ILE A 29 6.85 -4.56 -11.30
CA ILE A 29 7.43 -5.23 -12.48
C ILE A 29 6.96 -4.58 -13.80
N PHE A 30 5.94 -3.75 -13.77
CA PHE A 30 5.32 -3.15 -14.95
C PHE A 30 6.29 -2.38 -15.87
N PRO A 31 7.13 -1.44 -15.38
CA PRO A 31 8.02 -0.70 -16.28
C PRO A 31 9.08 -1.58 -16.97
N PRO A 32 9.79 -2.50 -16.27
CA PRO A 32 10.68 -3.46 -16.91
C PRO A 32 9.99 -4.36 -17.94
N LEU A 33 8.75 -4.80 -17.67
CA LEU A 33 7.99 -5.63 -18.61
C LEU A 33 7.68 -4.87 -19.91
N LEU A 34 7.28 -3.60 -19.81
CA LEU A 34 7.05 -2.76 -21.00
C LEU A 34 8.32 -2.54 -21.81
N ALA A 35 9.47 -2.34 -21.14
CA ALA A 35 10.75 -2.25 -21.82
C ALA A 35 11.09 -3.54 -22.57
N GLY A 36 10.90 -4.70 -21.94
CA GLY A 36 11.07 -6.00 -22.58
C GLY A 36 10.17 -6.15 -23.82
N LEU A 37 8.90 -5.76 -23.72
CA LEU A 37 7.94 -5.83 -24.83
C LEU A 37 8.31 -4.93 -25.99
N ALA A 38 8.80 -3.72 -25.71
CA ALA A 38 9.23 -2.78 -26.74
C ALA A 38 10.47 -3.28 -27.51
N TRP A 39 11.41 -3.91 -26.83
CA TRP A 39 12.68 -4.37 -27.44
C TRP A 39 12.61 -5.76 -28.06
N PHE A 40 11.78 -6.65 -27.53
CA PHE A 40 11.69 -8.04 -27.94
C PHE A 40 10.24 -8.50 -28.17
N PRO A 41 9.45 -7.79 -29.01
CA PRO A 41 8.03 -8.10 -29.19
C PRO A 41 7.81 -9.51 -29.73
N SER A 42 8.61 -9.94 -30.72
CA SER A 42 8.49 -11.28 -31.31
C SER A 42 8.75 -12.42 -30.32
N PHE A 43 9.64 -12.19 -29.34
CA PHE A 43 9.94 -13.18 -28.31
C PHE A 43 8.82 -13.23 -27.26
N LEU A 44 8.42 -12.08 -26.72
CA LEU A 44 7.43 -12.00 -25.64
C LEU A 44 5.99 -12.27 -26.09
N LEU A 45 5.68 -12.04 -27.37
CA LEU A 45 4.39 -12.36 -27.98
C LEU A 45 4.37 -13.73 -28.67
N SER A 46 5.44 -14.52 -28.54
CA SER A 46 5.48 -15.87 -29.09
C SER A 46 4.50 -16.80 -28.35
N ASN A 47 4.01 -17.83 -29.06
CA ASN A 47 3.16 -18.86 -28.45
C ASN A 47 3.85 -19.53 -27.25
N VAL A 48 5.18 -19.76 -27.33
CA VAL A 48 5.95 -20.34 -26.23
C VAL A 48 5.94 -19.43 -25.01
N ALA A 49 6.20 -18.13 -25.18
CA ALA A 49 6.16 -17.17 -24.08
C ALA A 49 4.75 -17.07 -23.47
N ALA A 50 3.70 -17.06 -24.29
CA ALA A 50 2.32 -17.07 -23.83
C ALA A 50 1.97 -18.35 -23.04
N THR A 51 2.40 -19.52 -23.51
CA THR A 51 2.21 -20.81 -22.80
C THR A 51 2.94 -20.81 -21.46
N LEU A 52 4.20 -20.37 -21.42
CA LEU A 52 4.98 -20.28 -20.18
C LEU A 52 4.36 -19.29 -19.19
N LEU A 53 3.90 -18.13 -19.66
CA LEU A 53 3.20 -17.16 -18.82
C LEU A 53 1.91 -17.77 -18.25
N THR A 54 1.12 -18.43 -19.09
CA THR A 54 -0.12 -19.11 -18.67
C THR A 54 0.17 -20.18 -17.61
N LEU A 55 1.21 -20.98 -17.80
CA LEU A 55 1.64 -21.99 -16.84
C LEU A 55 2.10 -21.34 -15.52
N ALA A 56 2.92 -20.28 -15.58
CA ALA A 56 3.37 -19.57 -14.39
C ALA A 56 2.19 -18.97 -13.60
N MET A 57 1.19 -18.44 -14.30
CA MET A 57 -0.04 -17.93 -13.70
C MET A 57 -0.84 -19.05 -13.02
N ALA A 58 -0.97 -20.21 -13.68
CA ALA A 58 -1.60 -21.42 -13.12
C ALA A 58 -0.84 -21.95 -11.89
N CYS A 59 0.50 -21.85 -11.89
CA CYS A 59 1.36 -22.22 -10.76
C CYS A 59 1.42 -21.15 -9.65
N GLY A 60 0.62 -20.09 -9.72
CA GLY A 60 0.47 -19.13 -8.62
C GLY A 60 1.40 -17.91 -8.67
N LEU A 61 1.89 -17.51 -9.84
CA LEU A 61 2.71 -16.28 -9.98
C LEU A 61 2.04 -15.04 -9.35
N LEU A 62 0.75 -14.83 -9.58
CA LEU A 62 0.01 -13.71 -8.99
C LEU A 62 -0.07 -13.81 -7.45
N TYR A 63 -0.23 -15.03 -6.93
CA TYR A 63 -0.21 -15.30 -5.50
C TYR A 63 1.16 -14.89 -4.92
N ALA A 64 2.24 -15.34 -5.56
CA ALA A 64 3.60 -15.06 -5.13
C ALA A 64 3.90 -13.55 -5.13
N LEU A 65 3.50 -12.81 -6.17
CA LEU A 65 3.65 -11.36 -6.25
C LEU A 65 2.92 -10.64 -5.10
N GLY A 66 1.63 -10.97 -4.88
CA GLY A 66 0.84 -10.36 -3.81
C GLY A 66 1.37 -10.69 -2.41
N SER A 67 1.77 -11.95 -2.19
CA SER A 67 2.34 -12.41 -0.92
C SER A 67 3.69 -11.74 -0.63
N TYR A 68 4.55 -11.60 -1.65
CA TYR A 68 5.83 -10.90 -1.54
C TYR A 68 5.63 -9.41 -1.22
N ALA A 69 4.71 -8.74 -1.92
CA ALA A 69 4.34 -7.35 -1.66
C ALA A 69 3.89 -7.12 -0.21
N ARG A 70 2.98 -7.97 0.28
CA ARG A 70 2.50 -7.93 1.67
C ARG A 70 3.64 -8.14 2.66
N THR A 71 4.50 -9.11 2.42
CA THR A 71 5.62 -9.44 3.32
C THR A 71 6.58 -8.26 3.45
N LYS A 72 6.96 -7.64 2.33
CA LYS A 72 7.82 -6.45 2.35
C LYS A 72 7.14 -5.26 3.03
N GLY A 73 5.86 -5.04 2.77
CA GLY A 73 5.07 -4.00 3.45
C GLY A 73 5.00 -4.20 4.97
N LYS A 74 4.76 -5.42 5.44
CA LYS A 74 4.72 -5.73 6.88
C LYS A 74 6.07 -5.54 7.58
N ARG A 75 7.19 -5.82 6.89
CA ARG A 75 8.54 -5.61 7.45
C ARG A 75 8.86 -4.14 7.73
N ILE A 76 8.36 -3.22 6.90
CA ILE A 76 8.58 -1.78 7.13
C ILE A 76 7.59 -1.19 8.14
N GLU A 77 6.43 -1.82 8.33
CA GLU A 77 5.36 -1.32 9.18
C GLU A 77 5.80 -1.09 10.63
N SER A 78 6.50 -2.05 11.22
CA SER A 78 6.98 -1.93 12.60
C SER A 78 7.91 -0.73 12.77
N LYS A 79 8.80 -0.49 11.79
CA LYS A 79 9.70 0.66 11.77
C LYS A 79 8.91 1.97 11.63
N LEU A 80 7.91 2.00 10.76
CA LEU A 80 7.05 3.17 10.55
C LEU A 80 6.25 3.51 11.81
N VAL A 81 5.55 2.53 12.38
CA VAL A 81 4.77 2.71 13.61
C VAL A 81 5.64 3.20 14.76
N LYS A 82 6.85 2.63 14.92
CA LYS A 82 7.82 3.13 15.90
C LYS A 82 8.23 4.58 15.63
N SER A 83 8.52 4.93 14.37
CA SER A 83 8.89 6.30 13.99
C SER A 83 7.77 7.31 14.19
N TRP A 84 6.52 6.86 14.19
CA TRP A 84 5.36 7.72 14.45
C TRP A 84 5.01 7.85 15.94
N GLY A 85 5.68 7.11 16.82
CA GLY A 85 5.36 7.06 18.25
C GLY A 85 4.15 6.18 18.60
N GLY A 86 3.59 5.45 17.63
CA GLY A 86 2.42 4.60 17.82
C GLY A 86 1.57 4.45 16.56
N TRP A 87 0.53 3.62 16.65
CA TRP A 87 -0.46 3.52 15.58
C TRP A 87 -1.23 4.83 15.44
N PRO A 88 -1.57 5.28 14.22
CA PRO A 88 -2.42 6.47 14.05
C PRO A 88 -3.72 6.42 14.85
N THR A 89 -4.37 5.25 14.95
CA THR A 89 -5.55 5.02 15.79
C THR A 89 -5.31 5.35 17.26
N THR A 90 -4.16 4.94 17.78
CA THR A 90 -3.76 5.15 19.18
C THR A 90 -3.45 6.62 19.41
N LEU A 91 -2.72 7.23 18.49
CA LEU A 91 -2.37 8.64 18.56
C LEU A 91 -3.59 9.56 18.50
N LEU A 92 -4.64 9.19 17.76
CA LEU A 92 -5.90 9.95 17.74
C LEU A 92 -6.71 9.86 19.05
N LEU A 93 -6.53 8.79 19.83
CA LEU A 93 -7.24 8.59 21.10
C LEU A 93 -6.56 9.24 22.31
N ARG A 94 -5.30 9.66 22.16
CA ARG A 94 -4.55 10.38 23.20
C ARG A 94 -5.14 11.76 23.47
N HIS A 95 -4.89 12.29 24.66
CA HIS A 95 -5.36 13.63 25.05
C HIS A 95 -4.74 14.77 24.24
N ASP A 96 -3.51 14.59 23.74
CA ASP A 96 -2.77 15.57 22.91
C ASP A 96 -3.04 15.45 21.40
N SER A 97 -4.10 14.73 21.02
CA SER A 97 -4.35 14.41 19.61
C SER A 97 -5.00 15.56 18.82
N GLU A 98 -4.87 15.49 17.49
CA GLU A 98 -5.55 16.39 16.54
C GLU A 98 -7.05 16.09 16.38
N LEU A 99 -7.57 15.05 17.04
CA LEU A 99 -8.99 14.72 17.01
C LEU A 99 -9.76 15.67 17.93
N ASP A 100 -10.88 16.21 17.43
CA ASP A 100 -11.82 17.02 18.22
C ASP A 100 -12.14 16.37 19.58
N GLU A 101 -12.03 17.16 20.65
CA GLU A 101 -12.13 16.66 22.02
C GLU A 101 -13.49 16.01 22.30
N HIS A 102 -14.59 16.63 21.86
CA HIS A 102 -15.92 16.06 22.07
C HIS A 102 -16.08 14.71 21.36
N THR A 103 -15.56 14.60 20.14
CA THR A 103 -15.56 13.36 19.36
C THR A 103 -14.70 12.29 20.02
N ARG A 104 -13.49 12.64 20.46
CA ARG A 104 -12.61 11.74 21.21
C ARG A 104 -13.30 11.21 22.47
N LEU A 105 -13.94 12.07 23.26
CA LEU A 105 -14.67 11.68 24.48
C LEU A 105 -15.83 10.73 24.19
N ARG A 106 -16.60 10.95 23.11
CA ARG A 106 -17.66 10.01 22.68
C ARG A 106 -17.07 8.64 22.33
N TYR A 107 -15.95 8.60 21.61
CA TYR A 107 -15.27 7.35 21.24
C TYR A 107 -14.74 6.60 22.47
N LEU A 108 -14.04 7.30 23.38
CA LEU A 108 -13.55 6.70 24.61
C LEU A 108 -14.69 6.17 25.48
N LYS A 109 -15.80 6.92 25.61
CA LYS A 109 -16.99 6.46 26.33
C LYS A 109 -17.63 5.22 25.72
N TYR A 110 -17.73 5.18 24.39
CA TYR A 110 -18.21 4.00 23.67
C TYR A 110 -17.29 2.80 23.93
N LEU A 111 -15.98 2.98 23.75
CA LEU A 111 -15.00 1.90 23.93
C LEU A 111 -14.96 1.38 25.37
N ALA A 112 -15.04 2.26 26.37
CA ALA A 112 -15.04 1.88 27.78
C ALA A 112 -16.27 1.01 28.14
N ARG A 113 -17.40 1.25 27.45
CA ARG A 113 -18.64 0.49 27.62
C ARG A 113 -18.61 -0.86 26.92
N GLU A 114 -18.11 -0.92 25.69
CA GLU A 114 -18.26 -2.09 24.83
C GLU A 114 -17.07 -3.06 24.90
N VAL A 115 -15.87 -2.58 25.22
CA VAL A 115 -14.70 -3.45 25.37
C VAL A 115 -14.88 -4.30 26.64
N PRO A 116 -14.82 -5.64 26.55
CA PRO A 116 -14.97 -6.52 27.70
C PRO A 116 -13.97 -6.21 28.81
N GLY A 117 -14.40 -6.32 30.07
CA GLY A 117 -13.54 -6.14 31.24
C GLY A 117 -13.52 -4.72 31.82
N ASN A 118 -14.48 -3.86 31.46
CA ASN A 118 -14.62 -2.49 31.98
C ASN A 118 -13.33 -1.68 31.85
N LEU A 119 -12.78 -1.62 30.62
CA LEU A 119 -11.52 -0.95 30.35
C LEU A 119 -11.60 0.54 30.73
N THR A 120 -10.72 0.98 31.63
CA THR A 120 -10.54 2.39 31.97
C THR A 120 -9.48 3.02 31.08
N PHE A 121 -9.75 4.23 30.60
CA PHE A 121 -8.79 4.96 29.77
C PHE A 121 -7.90 5.88 30.61
N PRO A 122 -6.62 6.06 30.21
CA PRO A 122 -5.68 6.90 30.93
C PRO A 122 -6.13 8.36 31.04
N THR A 123 -5.82 8.98 32.17
CA THR A 123 -5.86 10.43 32.37
C THR A 123 -4.65 11.12 31.72
N VAL A 124 -4.68 12.45 31.61
CA VAL A 124 -3.56 13.25 31.10
C VAL A 124 -2.28 13.00 31.91
N GLN A 125 -2.41 12.89 33.24
CA GLN A 125 -1.28 12.63 34.14
C GLN A 125 -0.71 11.22 33.97
N GLU A 126 -1.56 10.21 33.77
CA GLU A 126 -1.13 8.84 33.51
C GLU A 126 -0.44 8.71 32.14
N GLU A 127 -0.92 9.41 31.11
CA GLU A 127 -0.23 9.50 29.82
C GLU A 127 1.18 10.07 29.95
N GLN A 128 1.36 11.12 30.75
CA GLN A 128 2.66 11.75 30.97
C GLN A 128 3.60 10.86 31.80
N THR A 129 3.05 10.17 32.80
CA THR A 129 3.82 9.31 33.71
C THR A 129 4.26 8.02 33.03
N SER A 130 3.40 7.43 32.19
CA SER A 130 3.71 6.20 31.44
C SER A 130 3.09 6.22 30.04
N PRO A 131 3.74 6.89 29.07
CA PRO A 131 3.23 6.96 27.68
C PRO A 131 3.05 5.58 27.05
N ALA A 132 3.97 4.64 27.35
CA ALA A 132 3.90 3.28 26.82
C ALA A 132 2.74 2.47 27.43
N GLY A 133 2.49 2.64 28.74
CA GLY A 133 1.35 2.01 29.42
C GLY A 133 0.03 2.54 28.88
N ALA A 134 -0.08 3.86 28.72
CA ALA A 134 -1.26 4.49 28.14
C ALA A 134 -1.54 4.00 26.70
N ASN A 135 -0.51 3.98 25.84
CA ASN A 135 -0.62 3.46 24.48
C ASN A 135 -1.07 1.99 24.46
N ALA A 136 -0.64 1.16 25.40
CA ALA A 136 -1.07 -0.24 25.48
C ALA A 136 -2.58 -0.37 25.75
N THR A 137 -3.16 0.51 26.57
CA THR A 137 -4.60 0.57 26.84
C THR A 137 -5.39 0.95 25.58
N TYR A 138 -4.99 2.03 24.90
CA TYR A 138 -5.61 2.44 23.63
C TYR A 138 -5.49 1.36 22.55
N ASP A 139 -4.30 0.77 22.40
CA ASP A 139 -4.05 -0.33 21.46
C ASP A 139 -4.97 -1.53 21.72
N SER A 140 -5.22 -1.86 23.00
CA SER A 140 -6.12 -2.95 23.37
C SER A 140 -7.56 -2.68 22.91
N ALA A 141 -8.08 -1.48 23.19
CA ALA A 141 -9.41 -1.06 22.75
C ALA A 141 -9.54 -1.05 21.21
N VAL A 142 -8.52 -0.54 20.51
CA VAL A 142 -8.50 -0.51 19.05
C VAL A 142 -8.45 -1.93 18.47
N ARG A 143 -7.68 -2.85 19.06
CA ARG A 143 -7.67 -4.25 18.62
C ARG A 143 -9.05 -4.88 18.70
N TRP A 144 -9.77 -4.66 19.79
CA TRP A 144 -11.16 -5.10 19.92
C TRP A 144 -12.06 -4.45 18.85
N LEU A 145 -11.96 -3.12 18.67
CA LEU A 145 -12.77 -2.39 17.69
C LEU A 145 -12.58 -2.91 16.27
N LYS A 146 -11.33 -3.23 15.87
CA LYS A 146 -11.02 -3.83 14.56
C LYS A 146 -11.74 -5.15 14.34
N GLU A 147 -11.82 -6.00 15.36
CA GLU A 147 -12.52 -7.28 15.29
C GLU A 147 -14.04 -7.06 15.20
N SER A 148 -14.56 -6.10 15.96
CA SER A 148 -15.97 -5.70 15.93
C SER A 148 -16.40 -4.97 14.65
N ALA A 149 -15.44 -4.53 13.82
CA ALA A 149 -15.64 -3.80 12.57
C ALA A 149 -15.35 -4.65 11.31
N ARG A 150 -15.41 -5.98 11.40
CA ARG A 150 -15.17 -6.89 10.28
C ARG A 150 -16.35 -7.04 9.31
N GLY A 151 -17.55 -6.67 9.74
CA GLY A 151 -18.79 -6.80 8.95
C GLY A 151 -18.78 -5.97 7.66
N LYS A 152 -19.64 -6.34 6.70
CA LYS A 152 -19.74 -5.67 5.39
C LYS A 152 -20.31 -4.25 5.50
N GLU A 153 -21.04 -3.97 6.58
CA GLU A 153 -21.57 -2.65 6.93
C GLU A 153 -20.47 -1.61 7.16
N PHE A 154 -19.23 -2.03 7.43
CA PHE A 154 -18.07 -1.15 7.62
C PHE A 154 -17.27 -0.97 6.32
N ALA A 155 -17.96 -0.80 5.19
CA ALA A 155 -17.35 -0.69 3.86
C ALA A 155 -16.24 0.38 3.79
N MET A 156 -16.43 1.52 4.46
CA MET A 156 -15.43 2.60 4.52
C MET A 156 -14.14 2.15 5.24
N VAL A 157 -14.26 1.40 6.34
CA VAL A 157 -13.09 0.85 7.07
C VAL A 157 -12.31 -0.10 6.17
N HIS A 158 -13.01 -0.96 5.41
CA HIS A 158 -12.37 -1.90 4.49
C HIS A 158 -11.66 -1.19 3.33
N LEU A 159 -12.27 -0.14 2.78
CA LEU A 159 -11.68 0.68 1.72
C LEU A 159 -10.40 1.36 2.18
N GLU A 160 -10.43 2.02 3.34
CA GLU A 160 -9.26 2.72 3.88
C GLU A 160 -8.16 1.74 4.32
N ASN A 161 -8.53 0.57 4.85
CA ASN A 161 -7.57 -0.48 5.16
C ASN A 161 -6.89 -1.00 3.88
N ALA A 162 -7.63 -1.16 2.79
CA ALA A 162 -7.07 -1.57 1.50
C ALA A 162 -6.10 -0.51 0.98
N GLN A 163 -6.46 0.77 1.10
CA GLN A 163 -5.62 1.88 0.69
C GLN A 163 -4.35 1.99 1.52
N TYR A 164 -4.44 1.87 2.85
CA TYR A 164 -3.27 1.78 3.72
C TYR A 164 -2.37 0.60 3.34
N GLY A 165 -2.96 -0.58 3.11
CA GLY A 165 -2.26 -1.78 2.65
C GLY A 165 -1.51 -1.56 1.33
N PHE A 166 -2.15 -0.92 0.35
CA PHE A 166 -1.55 -0.57 -0.94
C PHE A 166 -0.31 0.33 -0.76
N ARG A 167 -0.46 1.46 -0.05
CA ARG A 167 0.64 2.43 0.14
C ARG A 167 1.81 1.81 0.90
N ARG A 168 1.52 1.09 1.99
CA ARG A 168 2.52 0.40 2.80
C ARG A 168 3.26 -0.67 2.00
N ASN A 169 2.54 -1.48 1.21
CA ASN A 169 3.17 -2.55 0.45
C ASN A 169 4.04 -2.00 -0.70
N LEU A 170 3.61 -0.94 -1.39
CA LEU A 170 4.46 -0.20 -2.33
C LEU A 170 5.72 0.32 -1.63
N ARG A 171 5.58 0.99 -0.49
CA ARG A 171 6.76 1.50 0.25
C ARG A 171 7.73 0.39 0.64
N GLY A 172 7.24 -0.82 0.94
CA GLY A 172 8.07 -2.00 1.21
C GLY A 172 8.79 -2.53 -0.04
N LEU A 173 8.17 -2.39 -1.21
CA LEU A 173 8.73 -2.80 -2.51
C LEU A 173 9.64 -1.76 -3.16
N LYS A 174 9.55 -0.47 -2.77
CA LYS A 174 10.32 0.63 -3.36
C LYS A 174 11.80 0.31 -3.65
N PRO A 175 12.61 -0.25 -2.73
CA PRO A 175 14.01 -0.53 -3.05
C PRO A 175 14.16 -1.50 -4.23
N PHE A 176 13.34 -2.55 -4.27
CA PHE A 176 13.36 -3.52 -5.36
C PHE A 176 12.85 -2.90 -6.67
N ALA A 177 11.76 -2.13 -6.62
CA ALA A 177 11.24 -1.44 -7.78
C ALA A 177 12.23 -0.44 -8.38
N LEU A 178 12.92 0.35 -7.54
CA LEU A 178 13.95 1.27 -7.99
C LEU A 178 15.14 0.54 -8.62
N THR A 179 15.63 -0.53 -7.99
CA THR A 179 16.70 -1.35 -8.59
C THR A 179 16.30 -1.85 -9.97
N LEU A 180 15.11 -2.42 -10.12
CA LEU A 180 14.63 -2.91 -11.42
C LEU A 180 14.53 -1.78 -12.44
N CYS A 181 13.87 -0.66 -12.10
CA CYS A 181 13.67 0.45 -13.03
C CYS A 181 15.00 1.06 -13.48
N VAL A 182 15.94 1.28 -12.54
CA VAL A 182 17.27 1.85 -12.83
C VAL A 182 18.10 0.89 -13.69
N LEU A 183 18.14 -0.41 -13.37
CA LEU A 183 18.83 -1.40 -14.20
C LEU A 183 18.24 -1.45 -15.60
N THR A 184 16.91 -1.43 -15.73
CA THR A 184 16.25 -1.37 -17.04
C THR A 184 16.62 -0.09 -17.80
N LEU A 185 16.66 1.08 -17.16
CA LEU A 185 17.10 2.32 -17.81
C LEU A 185 18.55 2.26 -18.29
N ILE A 186 19.46 1.70 -17.49
CA ILE A 186 20.86 1.51 -17.89
C ILE A 186 20.94 0.59 -19.11
N ILE A 187 20.27 -0.57 -19.06
CA ILE A 187 20.26 -1.54 -20.18
C ILE A 187 19.68 -0.90 -21.45
N MET A 188 18.55 -0.20 -21.34
CA MET A 188 17.94 0.50 -22.48
C MET A 188 18.90 1.56 -23.04
N THR A 189 19.54 2.35 -22.18
CA THR A 189 20.48 3.39 -22.62
C THR A 189 21.67 2.79 -23.37
N LEU A 190 22.26 1.70 -22.85
CA LEU A 190 23.34 0.99 -23.51
C LEU A 190 22.90 0.37 -24.86
N ALA A 191 21.70 -0.20 -24.91
CA ALA A 191 21.14 -0.74 -26.15
C ALA A 191 20.88 0.34 -27.20
N ILE A 192 20.41 1.53 -26.79
CA ILE A 192 20.24 2.69 -27.69
C ILE A 192 21.59 3.16 -28.21
N LEU A 193 22.60 3.30 -27.34
CA LEU A 193 23.94 3.75 -27.71
C LEU A 193 24.61 2.82 -28.74
N THR A 194 24.37 1.51 -28.66
CA THR A 194 24.96 0.55 -29.61
C THR A 194 24.21 0.49 -30.94
N LYS A 195 22.88 0.66 -30.95
CA LYS A 195 22.07 0.57 -32.18
C LYS A 195 21.91 1.89 -32.93
N VAL A 196 22.07 3.03 -32.25
CA VAL A 196 21.80 4.35 -32.82
C VAL A 196 23.02 5.27 -32.60
N PRO A 197 24.01 5.25 -33.52
CA PRO A 197 25.20 6.10 -33.43
C PRO A 197 24.87 7.60 -33.40
N GLY A 198 23.70 7.98 -33.92
CA GLY A 198 23.21 9.36 -33.93
C GLY A 198 23.04 9.98 -32.55
N LEU A 199 22.88 9.19 -31.48
CA LEU A 199 22.79 9.72 -30.11
C LEU A 199 24.15 10.27 -29.64
N VAL A 200 25.25 9.58 -29.97
CA VAL A 200 26.61 10.04 -29.68
C VAL A 200 26.91 11.31 -30.47
N GLU A 201 26.49 11.35 -31.74
CA GLU A 201 26.66 12.52 -32.59
C GLU A 201 25.85 13.73 -32.08
N PHE A 202 24.61 13.51 -31.65
CA PHE A 202 23.79 14.56 -31.02
C PHE A 202 24.44 15.12 -29.76
N VAL A 203 24.90 14.26 -28.84
CA VAL A 203 25.56 14.72 -27.59
C VAL A 203 26.82 15.53 -27.91
N ARG A 204 27.58 15.15 -28.94
CA ARG A 204 28.80 15.85 -29.35
C ARG A 204 28.53 17.19 -30.03
N THR A 205 27.50 17.27 -30.86
CA THR A 205 27.29 18.40 -31.79
C THR A 205 26.08 19.28 -31.47
N SER A 206 25.20 18.84 -30.56
CA SER A 206 23.90 19.46 -30.29
C SER A 206 23.01 19.66 -31.54
N ASN A 207 23.22 18.85 -32.59
CA ASN A 207 22.49 18.95 -33.85
C ASN A 207 21.07 18.35 -33.74
N LEU A 208 20.04 19.19 -33.82
CA LEU A 208 18.63 18.76 -33.75
C LEU A 208 18.24 17.72 -34.81
N ALA A 209 18.87 17.72 -35.99
CA ALA A 209 18.61 16.71 -37.02
C ALA A 209 19.07 15.31 -36.60
N ALA A 210 20.16 15.22 -35.82
CA ALA A 210 20.64 13.96 -35.26
C ALA A 210 19.65 13.42 -34.20
N LEU A 211 19.05 14.31 -33.40
CA LEU A 211 18.01 13.93 -32.44
C LEU A 211 16.75 13.41 -33.14
N ALA A 212 16.28 14.09 -34.18
CA ALA A 212 15.11 13.67 -34.96
C ALA A 212 15.33 12.27 -35.58
N LYS A 213 16.54 11.99 -36.07
CA LYS A 213 16.92 10.68 -36.58
C LYS A 213 16.91 9.60 -35.49
N VAL A 214 17.44 9.89 -34.30
CA VAL A 214 17.39 8.96 -33.15
C VAL A 214 15.95 8.60 -32.79
N VAL A 215 15.06 9.59 -32.75
CA VAL A 215 13.64 9.39 -32.45
C VAL A 215 12.97 8.50 -33.49
N SER A 216 13.24 8.74 -34.78
CA SER A 216 12.74 7.93 -35.88
C SER A 216 13.24 6.48 -35.80
N ASP A 217 14.53 6.28 -35.54
CA ASP A 217 15.19 4.96 -35.55
C ASP A 217 14.76 4.08 -34.38
N LEU A 218 14.48 4.66 -33.20
CA LEU A 218 14.00 3.91 -32.04
C LEU A 218 12.52 3.51 -32.14
N GLY A 219 11.73 4.30 -32.86
CA GLY A 219 10.30 4.11 -32.96
C GLY A 219 9.54 4.42 -31.66
N PRO A 220 8.20 4.54 -31.74
CA PRO A 220 7.37 5.02 -30.64
C PRO A 220 7.32 4.06 -29.44
N ALA A 221 7.47 2.75 -29.66
CA ALA A 221 7.39 1.75 -28.58
C ALA A 221 8.56 1.86 -27.59
N ILE A 222 9.80 1.93 -28.09
CA ILE A 222 11.00 2.02 -27.24
C ILE A 222 11.03 3.36 -26.50
N LEU A 223 10.69 4.46 -27.19
CA LEU A 223 10.62 5.79 -26.58
C LEU A 223 9.57 5.84 -25.47
N SER A 224 8.37 5.31 -25.72
CA SER A 224 7.29 5.27 -24.72
C SER A 224 7.71 4.45 -23.51
N ALA A 225 8.30 3.26 -23.71
CA ALA A 225 8.80 2.43 -22.62
C ALA A 225 9.89 3.14 -21.80
N PHE A 226 10.79 3.88 -22.46
CA PHE A 226 11.84 4.64 -21.78
C PHE A 226 11.25 5.75 -20.91
N VAL A 227 10.33 6.56 -21.46
CA VAL A 227 9.65 7.64 -20.75
C VAL A 227 8.83 7.10 -19.58
N ILE A 228 8.07 6.02 -19.77
CA ILE A 228 7.30 5.38 -18.69
C ILE A 228 8.22 4.90 -17.57
N ASN A 229 9.39 4.35 -17.90
CA ASN A 229 10.32 3.86 -16.90
C ASN A 229 11.00 5.01 -16.12
N VAL A 230 11.37 6.10 -16.80
CA VAL A 230 11.82 7.34 -16.13
C VAL A 230 10.73 7.87 -15.20
N PHE A 231 9.49 7.97 -15.68
CA PHE A 231 8.36 8.41 -14.87
C PHE A 231 8.13 7.50 -13.66
N ALA A 232 8.25 6.18 -13.84
CA ALA A 232 8.14 5.23 -12.75
C ALA A 232 9.21 5.48 -11.67
N VAL A 233 10.47 5.72 -12.05
CA VAL A 233 11.53 6.09 -11.10
C VAL A 233 11.13 7.35 -10.33
N LEU A 234 10.63 8.39 -11.01
CA LEU A 234 10.18 9.62 -10.35
C LEU A 234 9.05 9.36 -9.34
N VAL A 235 8.03 8.58 -9.73
CA VAL A 235 6.93 8.18 -8.82
C VAL A 235 7.47 7.43 -7.61
N TRP A 236 8.35 6.46 -7.83
CA TRP A 236 8.96 5.70 -6.74
C TRP A 236 9.77 6.58 -5.81
N VAL A 237 10.57 7.51 -6.32
CA VAL A 237 11.39 8.43 -5.52
C VAL A 237 10.53 9.41 -4.72
N PHE A 238 9.65 10.15 -5.40
CA PHE A 238 8.99 11.33 -4.85
C PHE A 238 7.61 11.06 -4.22
N VAL A 239 6.85 10.10 -4.74
CA VAL A 239 5.49 9.81 -4.22
C VAL A 239 5.53 8.75 -3.13
N VAL A 240 6.28 7.66 -3.34
CA VAL A 240 6.30 6.51 -2.42
C VAL A 240 7.21 6.78 -1.21
N THR A 241 6.71 7.57 -0.27
CA THR A 241 7.43 8.06 0.92
C THR A 241 6.83 7.54 2.24
N ASN A 242 7.54 7.71 3.36
CA ASN A 242 7.01 7.36 4.68
C ASN A 242 5.78 8.23 5.05
N ARG A 243 5.80 9.52 4.68
CA ARG A 243 4.69 10.45 4.89
C ARG A 243 3.44 10.00 4.14
N TRP A 244 3.59 9.59 2.89
CA TRP A 244 2.47 9.09 2.09
C TRP A 244 1.80 7.85 2.69
N VAL A 245 2.58 6.96 3.33
CA VAL A 245 2.03 5.82 4.09
C VAL A 245 1.33 6.29 5.37
N ARG A 246 1.90 7.27 6.09
CA ARG A 246 1.30 7.85 7.30
C ARG A 246 -0.06 8.46 7.02
N GLU A 247 -0.21 9.19 5.93
CA GLU A 247 -1.49 9.81 5.54
C GLU A 247 -2.61 8.77 5.37
N ALA A 248 -2.35 7.64 4.69
CA ALA A 248 -3.35 6.56 4.62
C ALA A 248 -3.57 5.87 5.97
N GLY A 249 -2.54 5.79 6.81
CA GLY A 249 -2.69 5.30 8.17
C GLY A 249 -3.64 6.17 9.00
N ASN A 250 -3.56 7.50 8.84
CA ASN A 250 -4.48 8.44 9.47
C ASN A 250 -5.90 8.27 8.91
N GLN A 251 -6.08 8.19 7.58
CA GLN A 251 -7.40 7.98 6.96
C GLN A 251 -8.08 6.70 7.47
N TYR A 252 -7.32 5.59 7.53
CA TYR A 252 -7.80 4.34 8.11
C TYR A 252 -8.17 4.49 9.60
N ALA A 253 -7.38 5.24 10.36
CA ALA A 253 -7.67 5.47 11.77
C ALA A 253 -8.95 6.26 11.99
N TYR A 254 -9.19 7.33 11.24
CA TYR A 254 -10.46 8.07 11.28
C TYR A 254 -11.64 7.18 10.91
N ALA A 255 -11.55 6.42 9.82
CA ALA A 255 -12.62 5.54 9.39
C ALA A 255 -12.94 4.45 10.43
N LEU A 256 -11.90 3.88 11.06
CA LEU A 256 -12.08 2.85 12.09
C LEU A 256 -12.69 3.43 13.36
N LEU A 257 -12.19 4.56 13.86
CA LEU A 257 -12.69 5.16 15.10
C LEU A 257 -14.13 5.69 14.95
N ALA A 258 -14.51 6.15 13.76
CA ALA A 258 -15.88 6.57 13.45
C ALA A 258 -16.92 5.44 13.65
N VAL A 259 -16.50 4.16 13.69
CA VAL A 259 -17.38 3.02 14.02
C VAL A 259 -18.03 3.19 15.40
N CYS A 260 -17.37 3.88 16.34
CA CYS A 260 -17.92 4.17 17.66
C CYS A 260 -19.21 5.02 17.62
N ASP A 261 -19.39 5.84 16.59
CA ASP A 261 -20.61 6.64 16.39
C ASP A 261 -21.66 5.91 15.52
N MET A 262 -21.28 4.86 14.77
CA MET A 262 -22.18 4.15 13.86
C MET A 262 -23.05 3.09 14.54
N LYS A 263 -22.58 2.51 15.66
CA LYS A 263 -23.35 1.49 16.37
C LYS A 263 -24.31 2.15 17.36
N PRO A 264 -25.64 2.01 17.22
CA PRO A 264 -26.56 2.56 18.19
C PRO A 264 -26.26 1.94 19.56
N SER A 265 -26.15 2.79 20.57
CA SER A 265 -26.03 2.33 21.95
C SER A 265 -27.19 1.39 22.27
N THR A 266 -26.89 0.18 22.72
CA THR A 266 -27.87 -0.83 23.14
C THR A 266 -28.73 -0.41 24.34
N LEU A 267 -28.60 0.83 24.83
CA LEU A 267 -29.30 1.40 25.98
C LEU A 267 -30.76 1.82 25.72
N THR A 268 -31.31 1.66 24.51
CA THR A 268 -32.71 2.04 24.18
C THR A 268 -33.56 0.89 23.62
N LYS A 269 -33.31 -0.36 24.05
CA LYS A 269 -34.26 -1.48 23.84
C LYS A 269 -34.82 -2.03 25.17
N GLY A 270 -35.14 -1.14 26.11
CA GLY A 270 -35.89 -1.47 27.32
C GLY A 270 -37.01 -0.46 27.54
N LYS A 271 -38.25 -0.97 27.68
CA LYS A 271 -39.54 -0.27 27.92
C LYS A 271 -40.23 0.36 26.70
N LYS A 272 -40.89 -0.50 25.91
CA LYS A 272 -42.30 -0.25 25.59
C LYS A 272 -43.14 -1.26 26.38
N THR A 273 -43.51 -0.86 27.59
CA THR A 273 -44.73 -1.33 28.24
C THR A 273 -45.89 -0.59 27.59
N VAL A 274 -46.72 -1.31 26.83
CA VAL A 274 -48.19 -1.23 26.84
C VAL A 274 -48.69 -2.64 26.54
#